data_AF-A0A059X2H8-F1
#
_entry.id   AF-A0A059X2H8-F1
#
_cell.length_a   1.000
_cell.length_b   1.000
_cell.length_c   1.000
_cell.angle_alpha   90.00
_cell.angle_beta   90.00
_cell.angle_gamma   90.00
#
_symmetry.space_group_name_H-M   'P 1'
#
loop_
_entity.id
_entity.type
_entity.pdbx_description
1 polymer ?
#
loop_
_entity_poly.entity_id
_entity_poly.type
_entity_poly.pdbx_seq_one_letter_code
_entity_poly.pdbx_strand_id
1 'polypeptide(L)'
;MIKELPAAAQLQGGADRLLLIDPLGYLDFLRLYSGARLVLTDSGGIQEETTALGIPCLTLRENTERPITIEMGTNRLVGSDPEKIVAAAYSILDAPPASDGRMPPLWDGHTAERIVSCLLESARDIGNASNEVAVR
;
A
#
# COMPACT_ATOMS: atom_id res chain seq x y z
N MET A 1 16.96 -4.09 -10.68
CA MET A 1 17.51 -5.36 -10.17
C MET A 1 18.03 -5.08 -8.77
N ILE A 2 17.45 -5.68 -7.73
CA ILE A 2 18.08 -5.73 -6.40
C ILE A 2 19.44 -6.40 -6.64
N LYS A 3 20.54 -5.67 -6.42
CA LYS A 3 21.87 -6.17 -6.81
C LYS A 3 22.30 -7.33 -5.92
N GLU A 4 21.96 -7.27 -4.63
CA GLU A 4 22.05 -8.37 -3.66
C GLU A 4 20.97 -8.17 -2.59
N LEU A 5 20.27 -9.24 -2.21
CA LEU A 5 19.44 -9.26 -1.00
C LEU A 5 20.39 -9.36 0.21
N PRO A 6 20.11 -8.68 1.34
CA PRO A 6 20.93 -8.82 2.54
C PRO A 6 20.95 -10.28 3.02
N ALA A 7 21.90 -10.59 3.93
CA ALA A 7 22.13 -11.94 4.42
C ALA A 7 20.81 -12.63 4.80
N ALA A 8 20.44 -13.64 4.03
CA ALA A 8 19.19 -14.36 4.24
C ALA A 8 19.45 -15.56 5.17
N ALA A 9 18.71 -15.64 6.27
CA ALA A 9 18.70 -16.84 7.08
C ALA A 9 17.77 -17.88 6.45
N GLN A 10 18.20 -19.15 6.44
CA GLN A 10 17.37 -20.28 6.04
C GLN A 10 16.70 -20.88 7.28
N LEU A 11 15.39 -21.14 7.21
CA LEU A 11 14.72 -21.89 8.26
C LEU A 11 15.20 -23.34 8.27
N GLN A 12 15.56 -23.86 9.45
CA GLN A 12 15.84 -25.29 9.62
C GLN A 12 14.54 -26.08 9.46
N GLY A 13 14.44 -26.92 8.43
CA GLY A 13 13.24 -27.75 8.19
C GLY A 13 12.76 -27.92 6.75
N GLY A 14 13.52 -27.50 5.73
CA GLY A 14 13.22 -27.81 4.32
C GLY A 14 12.46 -26.72 3.54
N ALA A 15 12.57 -25.45 3.96
CA ALA A 15 11.99 -24.32 3.24
C ALA A 15 13.02 -23.63 2.34
N ASP A 16 13.61 -24.35 1.37
CA ASP A 16 14.62 -23.82 0.44
C ASP A 16 14.09 -22.65 -0.43
N ARG A 17 12.78 -22.44 -0.43
CA ARG A 17 12.06 -21.37 -1.15
C ARG A 17 11.66 -20.20 -0.25
N LEU A 18 12.10 -20.18 1.00
CA LEU A 18 11.85 -19.10 1.95
C LEU A 18 13.15 -18.39 2.29
N LEU A 19 13.18 -17.08 2.07
CA LEU A 19 14.30 -16.22 2.44
C LEU A 19 13.86 -15.31 3.58
N LEU A 20 14.48 -15.46 4.75
CA LEU A 20 14.31 -14.53 5.86
C LEU A 20 15.39 -13.47 5.76
N ILE A 21 15.01 -12.21 5.66
CA ILE A 21 15.94 -11.09 5.52
C ILE A 21 15.75 -10.10 6.68
N ASP A 22 16.78 -9.34 6.96
CA ASP A 22 16.69 -8.21 7.90
C ASP A 22 15.74 -7.12 7.38
N PRO A 23 15.17 -6.29 8.27
CA PRO A 23 14.38 -5.13 7.87
C PRO A 23 15.13 -4.24 6.86
N LEU A 24 14.43 -3.83 5.81
CA LEU A 24 15.00 -3.05 4.72
C LEU A 24 14.75 -1.56 4.92
N GLY A 25 15.65 -0.74 4.38
CA GLY A 25 15.38 0.68 4.18
C GLY A 25 14.23 0.89 3.17
N TYR A 26 13.54 2.03 3.27
CA TYR A 26 12.31 2.30 2.51
C TYR A 26 12.42 1.98 1.01
N LEU A 27 13.48 2.50 0.34
CA LEU A 27 13.64 2.31 -1.11
C LEU A 27 13.90 0.85 -1.49
N ASP A 28 14.61 0.10 -0.66
CA ASP A 28 14.90 -1.31 -0.92
C ASP A 28 13.68 -2.19 -0.64
N PHE A 29 12.88 -1.83 0.37
CA PHE A 29 11.59 -2.47 0.64
C PHE A 29 10.58 -2.22 -0.48
N LEU A 30 10.45 -0.96 -0.93
CA LEU A 30 9.63 -0.60 -2.09
C LEU A 30 10.01 -1.40 -3.32
N ARG A 31 11.32 -1.49 -3.62
CA ARG A 31 11.81 -2.32 -4.72
C ARG A 31 11.45 -3.79 -4.56
N LEU A 32 11.55 -4.34 -3.36
CA LEU A 32 11.23 -5.74 -3.06
C LEU A 32 9.79 -6.07 -3.45
N TYR A 33 8.81 -5.32 -2.93
CA TYR A 33 7.42 -5.64 -3.19
C TYR A 33 6.93 -5.11 -4.54
N SER A 34 7.55 -4.08 -5.14
CA SER A 34 7.14 -3.51 -6.44
C SER A 34 7.15 -4.52 -7.60
N GLY A 35 7.98 -5.57 -7.49
CA GLY A 35 8.04 -6.69 -8.46
C GLY A 35 7.38 -7.97 -7.96
N ALA A 36 6.70 -7.94 -6.82
CA ALA A 36 6.07 -9.12 -6.25
C ALA A 36 4.80 -9.49 -7.04
N ARG A 37 4.54 -10.80 -7.15
CA ARG A 37 3.28 -11.30 -7.71
C ARG A 37 2.11 -11.17 -6.73
N LEU A 38 2.42 -11.20 -5.44
CA LEU A 38 1.47 -11.14 -4.34
C LEU A 38 2.20 -10.68 -3.08
N VAL A 39 1.58 -9.80 -2.31
CA VAL A 39 2.05 -9.37 -0.99
C VAL A 39 1.09 -9.88 0.08
N LEU A 40 1.62 -10.49 1.14
CA LEU A 40 0.89 -10.78 2.38
C LEU A 40 1.41 -9.82 3.45
N THR A 41 0.53 -9.05 4.10
CA THR A 41 0.94 -8.03 5.06
C THR A 41 -0.13 -7.76 6.11
N ASP A 42 0.25 -7.23 7.26
CA ASP A 42 -0.63 -6.60 8.25
C ASP A 42 -0.51 -5.06 8.26
N SER A 43 0.42 -4.50 7.47
CA SER A 43 0.74 -3.08 7.41
C SER A 43 -0.31 -2.30 6.62
N GLY A 44 -0.87 -1.25 7.24
CA GLY A 44 -1.80 -0.33 6.59
C GLY A 44 -1.16 0.43 5.42
N GLY A 45 0.07 0.90 5.58
CA GLY A 45 0.78 1.64 4.53
C GLY A 45 1.04 0.77 3.29
N ILE A 46 1.37 -0.51 3.49
CA ILE A 46 1.60 -1.43 2.37
C ILE A 46 0.30 -1.77 1.63
N GLN A 47 -0.85 -1.77 2.29
CA GLN A 47 -2.15 -1.90 1.60
C GLN A 47 -2.37 -0.75 0.60
N GLU A 48 -1.99 0.48 0.98
CA GLU A 48 -2.09 1.66 0.11
C GLU A 48 -1.05 1.62 -1.01
N GLU A 49 0.21 1.35 -0.68
CA GLU A 49 1.31 1.33 -1.65
C GLU A 49 1.12 0.23 -2.71
N THR A 50 0.68 -0.97 -2.30
CA THR A 50 0.39 -2.07 -3.24
C THR A 50 -0.80 -1.75 -4.15
N THR A 51 -1.83 -1.08 -3.64
CA THR A 51 -2.95 -0.59 -4.45
C THR A 51 -2.48 0.44 -5.48
N ALA A 52 -1.67 1.41 -5.07
CA ALA A 52 -1.13 2.44 -5.97
C ALA A 52 -0.25 1.86 -7.09
N LEU A 53 0.42 0.73 -6.82
CA LEU A 53 1.30 0.04 -7.78
C LEU A 53 0.59 -1.08 -8.57
N GLY A 54 -0.67 -1.36 -8.31
CA GLY A 54 -1.40 -2.45 -8.98
C GLY A 54 -0.94 -3.85 -8.58
N ILE A 55 -0.43 -4.01 -7.36
CA ILE A 55 0.11 -5.28 -6.84
C ILE A 55 -0.96 -5.96 -5.97
N PRO A 56 -1.33 -7.23 -6.23
CA PRO A 56 -2.24 -7.98 -5.38
C PRO A 56 -1.76 -8.05 -3.93
N CYS A 57 -2.66 -7.79 -2.98
CA CYS A 57 -2.34 -7.77 -1.56
C CYS A 57 -3.36 -8.59 -0.75
N LEU A 58 -2.87 -9.37 0.21
CA LEU A 58 -3.68 -10.04 1.23
C LEU A 58 -3.37 -9.46 2.60
N THR A 59 -4.37 -8.86 3.23
CA THR A 59 -4.25 -8.32 4.58
C THR A 59 -4.53 -9.40 5.61
N LEU A 60 -3.53 -9.68 6.45
CA LEU A 60 -3.56 -10.70 7.51
C LEU A 60 -4.18 -10.18 8.82
N ARG A 61 -5.31 -9.48 8.72
CA ARG A 61 -6.06 -8.90 9.83
C ARG A 61 -7.55 -9.17 9.65
N GLU A 62 -8.32 -9.13 10.75
CA GLU A 62 -9.79 -9.25 10.72
C GLU A 62 -10.49 -7.92 10.37
N ASN A 63 -9.76 -6.81 10.41
CA ASN A 63 -10.24 -5.48 10.06
C ASN A 63 -9.13 -4.63 9.44
N THR A 64 -9.50 -3.57 8.73
CA THR A 64 -8.57 -2.56 8.22
C THR A 64 -9.16 -1.17 8.30
N GLU A 65 -8.31 -0.21 8.60
CA GLU A 65 -8.57 1.23 8.49
C GLU A 65 -8.46 1.76 7.04
N ARG A 66 -8.17 0.89 6.07
CA ARG A 66 -8.00 1.21 4.64
C ARG A 66 -9.07 0.52 3.75
N PRO A 67 -10.38 0.71 4.01
CA PRO A 67 -11.44 0.00 3.28
C PRO A 67 -11.38 0.20 1.75
N ILE A 68 -10.95 1.39 1.31
CA ILE A 68 -10.80 1.74 -0.11
C ILE A 68 -9.85 0.79 -0.87
N THR A 69 -8.84 0.23 -0.19
CA THR A 69 -7.90 -0.72 -0.79
C THR A 69 -8.56 -2.05 -1.13
N ILE A 70 -9.67 -2.39 -0.46
CA ILE A 70 -10.48 -3.59 -0.69
C ILE A 70 -11.61 -3.29 -1.67
N GLU A 71 -12.30 -2.17 -1.49
CA GLU A 71 -13.48 -1.81 -2.29
C GLU A 71 -13.13 -1.46 -3.74
N MET A 72 -11.96 -0.86 -3.97
CA MET A 72 -11.53 -0.40 -5.29
C MET A 72 -10.13 -0.87 -5.67
N GLY A 73 -9.27 -1.08 -4.67
CA GLY A 73 -7.86 -1.41 -4.86
C GLY A 73 -7.59 -2.89 -5.12
N THR A 74 -6.37 -3.30 -4.79
CA THR A 74 -5.84 -4.65 -5.07
C THR A 74 -5.87 -5.57 -3.84
N ASN A 75 -6.37 -5.08 -2.71
CA ASN A 75 -6.25 -5.73 -1.42
C ASN A 75 -7.45 -6.64 -1.13
N ARG A 76 -7.23 -7.75 -0.41
CA ARG A 76 -8.28 -8.58 0.16
C ARG A 76 -7.98 -8.84 1.63
N LEU A 77 -8.98 -8.67 2.49
CA LEU A 77 -8.88 -8.96 3.91
C LEU A 77 -9.15 -10.45 4.15
N VAL A 78 -8.17 -11.18 4.68
CA VAL A 78 -8.25 -12.66 4.81
C VAL A 78 -8.17 -13.18 6.24
N GLY A 79 -7.95 -12.30 7.22
CA GLY A 79 -7.80 -12.69 8.62
C GLY A 79 -6.51 -13.46 8.88
N SER A 80 -6.48 -14.23 9.96
CA SER A 80 -5.30 -15.01 10.39
C SER A 80 -5.47 -16.53 10.26
N ASP A 81 -6.52 -16.99 9.57
CA ASP A 81 -6.79 -18.41 9.34
C ASP A 81 -5.88 -18.97 8.22
N PRO A 82 -4.98 -19.93 8.51
CA PRO A 82 -4.04 -20.44 7.53
C PRO A 82 -4.70 -21.06 6.28
N GLU A 83 -5.83 -21.76 6.44
CA GLU A 83 -6.51 -22.39 5.30
C GLU A 83 -7.09 -21.32 4.38
N LYS A 84 -7.69 -20.27 4.94
CA LYS A 84 -8.20 -19.13 4.17
C LYS A 84 -7.09 -18.36 3.48
N ILE A 85 -5.98 -18.10 4.17
CA ILE A 85 -4.82 -17.40 3.61
C ILE A 85 -4.28 -18.19 2.41
N VAL A 86 -4.08 -19.49 2.56
CA VAL A 86 -3.55 -20.36 1.50
C VAL A 86 -4.51 -20.42 0.32
N ALA A 87 -5.81 -20.61 0.56
CA ALA A 87 -6.81 -20.63 -0.51
C ALA A 87 -6.86 -19.30 -1.27
N ALA A 88 -6.83 -18.17 -0.57
CA ALA A 88 -6.83 -16.85 -1.19
C ALA A 88 -5.54 -16.62 -2.01
N ALA A 89 -4.38 -17.00 -1.48
CA ALA A 89 -3.10 -16.87 -2.17
C ALA A 89 -3.09 -17.68 -3.47
N TYR A 90 -3.49 -18.96 -3.44
CA TYR A 90 -3.57 -19.78 -4.65
C TYR A 90 -4.58 -19.22 -5.66
N SER A 91 -5.73 -18.71 -5.20
CA SER A 91 -6.71 -18.08 -6.12
C SER A 91 -6.12 -16.93 -6.94
N ILE A 92 -5.15 -16.20 -6.38
CA ILE A 92 -4.46 -15.09 -7.06
C ILE A 92 -3.29 -15.61 -7.91
N LEU A 93 -2.53 -16.56 -7.39
CA LEU A 93 -1.34 -17.10 -8.06
C LEU A 93 -1.67 -18.01 -9.26
N ASP A 94 -2.83 -18.66 -9.25
CA ASP A 94 -3.29 -19.51 -10.35
C ASP A 94 -4.01 -18.71 -11.44
N ALA A 95 -4.47 -17.49 -11.12
CA ALA A 95 -5.02 -16.57 -12.10
C ALA A 95 -3.90 -15.93 -12.95
N PRO A 96 -4.19 -15.56 -14.22
CA PRO A 96 -3.33 -14.64 -14.95
C PRO A 96 -3.16 -13.34 -14.13
N PRO A 97 -2.02 -12.64 -14.22
CA PRO A 97 -1.78 -11.41 -13.47
C PRO A 97 -2.98 -10.48 -13.61
N ALA A 98 -3.67 -10.27 -12.49
CA ALA A 98 -4.93 -9.55 -12.51
C ALA A 98 -4.65 -8.08 -12.84
N SER A 99 -5.41 -7.52 -13.77
CA SER A 99 -5.39 -6.08 -14.07
C SER A 99 -6.44 -5.32 -13.24
N ASP A 100 -6.91 -5.90 -12.13
CA ASP A 100 -8.26 -5.67 -11.60
C ASP A 100 -8.37 -4.65 -10.46
N GLY A 101 -7.25 -4.18 -9.90
CA GLY A 101 -7.26 -3.02 -9.02
C GLY A 101 -7.48 -1.73 -9.81
N ARG A 102 -8.59 -1.03 -9.57
CA ARG A 102 -8.78 0.32 -10.13
C ARG A 102 -8.09 1.29 -9.19
N MET A 103 -7.18 2.10 -9.73
CA MET A 103 -6.59 3.19 -8.95
C MET A 103 -7.69 4.07 -8.36
N PRO A 104 -7.78 4.22 -7.02
CA PRO A 104 -8.81 5.03 -6.41
C PRO A 104 -8.75 6.48 -6.90
N PRO A 105 -9.88 7.21 -6.94
CA PRO A 105 -9.89 8.61 -7.34
C PRO A 105 -8.89 9.44 -6.51
N LEU A 106 -8.20 10.38 -7.17
CA LEU A 106 -7.20 11.29 -6.57
C LEU A 106 -5.89 10.63 -6.11
N TRP A 107 -5.69 9.33 -6.36
CA TRP A 107 -4.42 8.65 -6.12
C TRP A 107 -3.43 8.84 -7.28
N ASP A 108 -3.35 10.07 -7.80
CA ASP A 108 -2.58 10.43 -8.99
C ASP A 108 -1.23 11.09 -8.65
N GLY A 109 -0.84 11.11 -7.38
CA GLY A 109 0.41 11.70 -6.91
C GLY A 109 0.36 13.22 -6.71
N HIS A 110 -0.77 13.89 -6.97
CA HIS A 110 -0.89 15.35 -6.86
C HIS A 110 -1.41 15.84 -5.49
N THR A 111 -1.35 15.01 -4.45
CA THR A 111 -1.85 15.35 -3.10
C THR A 111 -1.17 16.60 -2.53
N ALA A 112 0.16 16.71 -2.66
CA ALA A 112 0.90 17.85 -2.13
C ALA A 112 0.48 19.17 -2.79
N GLU A 113 0.30 19.18 -4.12
CA GLU A 113 -0.13 20.36 -4.88
C GLU A 113 -1.54 20.83 -4.47
N ARG A 114 -2.46 19.87 -4.25
CA ARG A 114 -3.81 20.17 -3.76
C ARG A 114 -3.79 20.77 -2.36
N ILE A 115 -2.99 20.19 -1.45
CA ILE A 115 -2.84 20.71 -0.09
C ILE A 115 -2.31 22.15 -0.12
N VAL A 116 -1.24 22.41 -0.88
CA VAL A 116 -0.68 23.76 -1.00
C VAL A 116 -1.71 24.74 -1.56
N SER A 117 -2.47 24.34 -2.59
CA SER A 117 -3.55 25.15 -3.15
C SER A 117 -4.59 25.53 -2.08
N CYS A 118 -5.09 24.55 -1.31
CA CYS A 118 -6.06 24.81 -0.24
C CYS A 118 -5.53 25.73 0.86
N LEU A 119 -4.24 25.61 1.22
CA LEU A 119 -3.62 26.47 2.23
C LEU A 119 -3.50 27.92 1.73
N LEU A 120 -3.14 28.13 0.46
CA LEU A 120 -3.05 29.46 -0.13
C LEU A 120 -4.42 30.13 -0.27
N GLU A 121 -5.44 29.38 -0.64
CA GLU A 121 -6.84 29.85 -0.67
C GLU A 121 -7.29 30.27 0.74
N SER A 122 -7.10 29.39 1.73
CA SER A 122 -7.46 29.66 3.13
C SER A 122 -6.76 30.91 3.69
N ALA A 123 -5.48 31.10 3.36
CA ALA A 123 -4.73 32.28 3.78
C ALA A 123 -5.27 33.58 3.17
N ARG A 124 -5.71 33.55 1.91
CA ARG A 124 -6.35 34.70 1.25
C ARG A 124 -7.68 35.04 1.90
N ASP A 125 -8.49 34.03 2.21
CA ASP A 125 -9.81 34.23 2.83
C ASP A 125 -9.67 34.86 4.23
N ILE A 126 -8.71 34.40 5.04
CA ILE A 126 -8.40 34.99 6.35
C ILE A 126 -7.93 36.45 6.22
N GLY A 127 -7.07 36.73 5.23
CA GLY A 127 -6.61 38.09 4.95
C GLY A 127 -7.73 39.04 4.55
N ASN A 128 -8.64 38.59 3.67
CA ASN A 128 -9.79 39.37 3.22
C ASN A 128 -10.77 39.64 4.37
N ALA A 129 -11.09 38.63 5.19
CA ALA A 129 -11.97 38.78 6.35
C ALA A 129 -11.40 39.75 7.39
N SER A 130 -10.09 39.73 7.61
CA SER A 130 -9.41 40.65 8.54
C SER A 130 -9.47 42.11 8.06
N ASN A 131 -9.40 42.32 6.74
CA ASN A 131 -9.44 43.65 6.13
C ASN A 131 -10.86 44.25 6.13
N GLU A 132 -11.90 43.42 5.96
CA GLU A 132 -13.29 43.88 6.07
C GLU A 132 -13.68 44.31 7.49
N VAL A 133 -13.12 43.67 8.52
CA VAL A 133 -13.33 44.06 9.93
C VAL A 133 -12.60 45.36 10.27
N ALA A 134 -11.44 45.62 9.68
CA ALA A 134 -10.65 46.83 9.96
C ALA A 134 -11.18 48.11 9.27
N VAL A 135 -12.05 47.98 8.26
CA VAL A 135 -12.61 49.11 7.48
C VAL A 135 -13.99 49.55 8.01
N ARG A 136 -14.53 48.88 9.02
CA ARG A 136 -15.74 49.29 9.77
C ARG A 136 -15.37 50.00 11.07
#